data_AF-A0A521XW83-F1
#
_entry.id   AF-A0A521XW83-F1
#
_cell.length_a   1.000
_cell.length_b   1.000
_cell.length_c   1.000
_cell.angle_alpha   90.00
_cell.angle_beta   90.00
_cell.angle_gamma   90.00
#
_symmetry.space_group_name_H-M   'P 1'
#
loop_
_entity.id
_entity.type
_entity.pdbx_description
1 polymer ?
#
loop_
_entity_poly.entity_id
_entity_poly.type
_entity_poly.pdbx_seq_one_letter_code
_entity_poly.pdbx_strand_id
1 'polypeptide(L)'
;IVSLELVNEAIKQATRKTEQAWRITEVKWNSPIVISEHNKELHTSLMVLEDNKIRFEQYSSSVHAHGIVSFMQGRPSERLDIERIKQQFNEKIYHHEECYRELEEYGHEYKAIRELQLGNGKALARINVPHNSGHFDEFLMHPSLIESAIQTIKLLMKNEQLSLKSLAEITVLSGRSNADYCYIDAYNAYICDADGNVNIKIVGLSFDEPTVKKTESNSGDTIEHFLAESLASALYVNASEVNPDKQFVDMGLDSIIGVEWLQAINKKYQTRIHASKIYDYPTIRDFSAFLASQLEKAYA
;
A
#
# COMPACT_ATOMS: atom_id res chain seq x y z
N ILE A 1 -5.56 -1.38 1.28
CA ILE A 1 -6.74 -1.56 0.37
C ILE A 1 -7.56 -2.81 0.69
N VAL A 2 -6.96 -4.01 0.77
CA VAL A 2 -7.67 -5.29 1.06
C VAL A 2 -8.42 -5.27 2.40
N SER A 3 -7.93 -4.48 3.36
CA SER A 3 -8.54 -4.25 4.67
C SER A 3 -10.05 -3.99 4.63
N LEU A 4 -10.53 -3.19 3.66
CA LEU A 4 -11.95 -2.81 3.58
C LEU A 4 -12.84 -3.98 3.15
N GLU A 5 -12.35 -4.84 2.27
CA GLU A 5 -13.10 -6.04 1.87
C GLU A 5 -13.13 -7.08 2.99
N LEU A 6 -12.08 -7.18 3.81
CA LEU A 6 -12.12 -7.99 5.02
C LEU A 6 -13.18 -7.47 6.02
N VAL A 7 -13.34 -6.15 6.14
CA VAL A 7 -14.42 -5.56 6.95
C VAL A 7 -15.79 -5.87 6.34
N ASN A 8 -15.96 -5.74 5.02
CA ASN A 8 -17.17 -6.14 4.31
C ASN A 8 -17.57 -7.57 4.67
N GLU A 9 -16.61 -8.49 4.56
CA GLU A 9 -16.86 -9.90 4.81
C GLU A 9 -17.18 -10.18 6.29
N ALA A 10 -16.45 -9.57 7.23
CA ALA A 10 -16.76 -9.69 8.66
C ALA A 10 -18.18 -9.18 8.98
N ILE A 11 -18.61 -8.07 8.39
CA ILE A 11 -19.95 -7.51 8.58
C ILE A 11 -21.03 -8.43 7.98
N LYS A 12 -20.80 -8.97 6.78
CA LYS A 12 -21.70 -9.95 6.15
C LYS A 12 -21.91 -11.17 7.05
N GLN A 13 -20.81 -11.73 7.59
CA GLN A 13 -20.87 -12.88 8.49
C GLN A 13 -21.59 -12.56 9.82
N ALA A 14 -21.29 -11.41 10.42
CA ALA A 14 -21.86 -11.02 11.71
C ALA A 14 -23.36 -10.68 11.63
N THR A 15 -23.79 -10.04 10.54
CA THR A 15 -25.17 -9.53 10.41
C THR A 15 -26.09 -10.42 9.59
N ARG A 16 -25.52 -11.33 8.78
CA ARG A 16 -26.23 -12.11 7.75
C ARG A 16 -26.99 -11.24 6.74
N LYS A 17 -26.68 -9.94 6.67
CA LYS A 17 -27.28 -9.00 5.72
C LYS A 17 -26.36 -8.87 4.51
N THR A 18 -26.65 -9.65 3.47
CA THR A 18 -25.77 -9.77 2.29
C THR A 18 -26.04 -8.72 1.21
N GLU A 19 -27.24 -8.12 1.18
CA GLU A 19 -27.66 -7.22 0.08
C GLU A 19 -27.83 -5.74 0.49
N GLN A 20 -27.75 -5.43 1.79
CA GLN A 20 -27.98 -4.07 2.26
C GLN A 20 -26.84 -3.16 1.79
N ALA A 21 -27.17 -1.99 1.24
CA ALA A 21 -26.15 -0.98 0.97
C ALA A 21 -25.59 -0.45 2.29
N TRP A 22 -24.28 -0.29 2.36
CA TRP A 22 -23.59 0.20 3.54
C TRP A 22 -22.43 1.07 3.10
N ARG A 23 -22.02 1.93 4.03
CA ARG A 23 -20.87 2.81 3.87
C ARG A 23 -19.94 2.64 5.05
N ILE A 24 -18.66 2.93 4.81
CA ILE A 24 -17.65 2.98 5.86
C ILE A 24 -17.18 4.42 5.96
N THR A 25 -17.28 5.00 7.14
CA THR A 25 -16.84 6.36 7.43
C THR A 25 -15.69 6.35 8.44
N GLU A 26 -14.97 7.47 8.50
CA GLU A 26 -13.88 7.69 9.47
C GLU A 26 -12.80 6.61 9.42
N VAL A 27 -12.49 6.12 8.22
CA VAL A 27 -11.52 5.05 8.05
C VAL A 27 -10.12 5.61 8.22
N LYS A 28 -9.35 5.06 9.14
CA LYS A 28 -7.94 5.38 9.33
C LYS A 28 -7.10 4.11 9.26
N TRP A 29 -5.97 4.20 8.57
CA TRP A 29 -4.90 3.21 8.59
C TRP A 29 -3.76 3.74 9.46
N ASN A 30 -3.53 3.07 10.58
CA ASN A 30 -2.52 3.46 11.56
C ASN A 30 -1.13 2.88 11.20
N SER A 31 -1.11 1.67 10.63
CA SER A 31 0.12 0.99 10.24
C SER A 31 -0.15 -0.08 9.17
N PRO A 32 0.79 -0.31 8.24
CA PRO A 32 0.65 -1.38 7.25
C PRO A 32 0.73 -2.75 7.91
N ILE A 33 0.01 -3.72 7.34
CA ILE A 33 0.11 -5.13 7.72
C ILE A 33 1.29 -5.72 6.96
N VAL A 34 2.44 -5.85 7.62
CA VAL A 34 3.63 -6.48 7.04
C VAL A 34 3.57 -7.99 7.23
N ILE A 35 3.66 -8.74 6.13
CA ILE A 35 3.70 -10.21 6.13
C ILE A 35 5.17 -10.63 6.02
N SER A 36 5.81 -10.86 7.17
CA SER A 36 7.22 -11.30 7.26
C SER A 36 7.38 -12.82 7.39
N GLU A 37 6.32 -13.51 7.82
CA GLU A 37 6.29 -14.95 8.06
C GLU A 37 5.11 -15.59 7.31
N HIS A 38 5.17 -16.91 7.13
CA HIS A 38 4.16 -17.66 6.36
C HIS A 38 2.77 -17.60 7.01
N ASN A 39 2.66 -17.37 8.33
CA ASN A 39 1.39 -17.27 9.05
C ASN A 39 1.40 -16.05 9.98
N LYS A 40 0.77 -14.95 9.56
CA LYS A 40 0.44 -13.81 10.43
C LYS A 40 -1.06 -13.75 10.65
N GLU A 41 -1.48 -13.84 11.90
CA GLU A 41 -2.90 -13.70 12.26
C GLU A 41 -3.31 -12.22 12.24
N LEU A 42 -4.50 -11.98 11.69
CA LEU A 42 -5.16 -10.67 11.66
C LEU A 42 -6.58 -10.86 12.18
N HIS A 43 -6.96 -10.07 13.19
CA HIS A 43 -8.29 -10.09 13.77
C HIS A 43 -9.08 -8.86 13.33
N THR A 44 -10.39 -9.03 13.15
CA THR A 44 -11.34 -7.92 12.96
C THR A 44 -12.37 -7.97 14.09
N SER A 45 -12.32 -6.98 14.99
CA SER A 45 -13.33 -6.79 16.03
C SER A 45 -14.46 -5.91 15.52
N LEU A 46 -15.70 -6.25 15.87
CA LEU A 46 -16.90 -5.50 15.53
C LEU A 46 -17.62 -5.12 16.83
N MET A 47 -17.87 -3.82 17.01
CA MET A 47 -18.56 -3.27 18.17
C MET A 47 -19.79 -2.49 17.73
N VAL A 48 -20.98 -2.90 18.17
CA VAL A 48 -22.22 -2.18 17.90
C VAL A 48 -22.22 -0.87 18.69
N LEU A 49 -22.35 0.25 18.00
CA LEU A 49 -22.50 1.58 18.61
C LEU A 49 -23.97 1.96 18.75
N GLU A 50 -24.75 1.71 17.69
CA GLU A 50 -26.19 1.97 17.56
C GLU A 50 -26.79 0.89 16.62
N ASP A 51 -28.12 0.79 16.54
CA ASP A 51 -28.82 -0.22 15.71
C ASP A 51 -28.33 -0.32 14.25
N ASN A 52 -27.85 0.79 13.68
CA ASN A 52 -27.37 0.86 12.30
C ASN A 52 -25.88 1.23 12.17
N LYS A 53 -25.12 1.26 13.27
CA LYS A 53 -23.70 1.64 13.27
C LYS A 53 -22.84 0.63 14.01
N ILE A 54 -21.79 0.17 13.33
CA ILE A 54 -20.81 -0.78 13.88
C ILE A 54 -19.43 -0.16 13.73
N ARG A 55 -18.68 -0.04 14.84
CA ARG A 55 -17.25 0.25 14.80
C ARG A 55 -16.50 -1.04 14.46
N PHE A 56 -15.55 -0.96 13.53
CA PHE A 56 -14.61 -2.06 13.29
C PHE A 56 -13.20 -1.65 13.73
N GLU A 57 -12.43 -2.63 14.19
CA GLU A 57 -11.00 -2.49 14.43
C GLU A 57 -10.27 -3.73 13.92
N GLN A 58 -9.29 -3.53 13.05
CA GLN A 58 -8.43 -4.58 12.52
C GLN A 58 -7.07 -4.52 13.21
N TYR A 59 -6.64 -5.62 13.80
CA TYR A 59 -5.45 -5.63 14.65
C TYR A 59 -4.71 -6.97 14.63
N SER A 60 -3.42 -6.91 14.97
CA SER A 60 -2.59 -8.06 15.34
C SER A 60 -2.03 -7.83 16.75
N SER A 61 -0.76 -7.42 16.87
CA SER A 61 -0.20 -6.88 18.13
C SER A 61 -0.57 -5.42 18.37
N SER A 62 -0.99 -4.71 17.31
CA SER A 62 -1.45 -3.32 17.35
C SER A 62 -2.61 -3.11 16.38
N VAL A 63 -3.33 -2.00 16.54
CA VAL A 63 -4.42 -1.61 15.63
C VAL A 63 -3.83 -1.12 14.31
N HIS A 64 -4.21 -1.77 13.21
CA HIS A 64 -3.81 -1.43 11.85
C HIS A 64 -4.81 -0.50 11.17
N ALA A 65 -6.12 -0.75 11.36
CA ALA A 65 -7.16 0.06 10.76
C ALA A 65 -8.41 0.08 11.62
N HIS A 66 -9.16 1.18 11.55
CA HIS A 66 -10.47 1.30 12.21
C HIS A 66 -11.37 2.24 11.43
N GLY A 67 -12.67 2.18 11.73
CA GLY A 67 -13.69 3.06 11.17
C GLY A 67 -15.08 2.64 11.60
N ILE A 68 -16.10 3.24 10.97
CA ILE A 68 -17.51 3.04 11.31
C ILE A 68 -18.27 2.58 10.07
N VAL A 69 -18.87 1.40 10.17
CA VAL A 69 -19.82 0.88 9.20
C VAL A 69 -21.21 1.39 9.54
N SER A 70 -21.88 2.01 8.58
CA SER A 70 -23.27 2.44 8.70
C SER A 70 -24.15 1.79 7.64
N PHE A 71 -25.24 1.16 8.06
CA PHE A 71 -26.23 0.61 7.15
C PHE A 71 -27.11 1.71 6.56
N MET A 72 -27.34 1.64 5.26
CA MET A 72 -28.14 2.63 4.54
C MET A 72 -29.56 2.13 4.30
N GLN A 73 -30.51 3.07 4.27
CA GLN A 73 -31.85 2.82 3.77
C GLN A 73 -31.85 3.10 2.26
N GLY A 74 -32.11 2.08 1.47
CA GLY A 74 -32.00 2.15 0.01
C GLY A 74 -30.54 2.23 -0.46
N ARG A 75 -30.39 2.29 -1.78
CA ARG A 75 -29.10 2.35 -2.47
C ARG A 75 -29.12 3.59 -3.36
N PRO A 76 -28.29 4.62 -3.09
CA PRO A 76 -28.22 5.79 -3.93
C PRO A 76 -27.78 5.40 -5.34
N SER A 77 -28.31 6.07 -6.34
CA SER A 77 -27.81 6.01 -7.70
C SER A 77 -27.09 7.32 -8.02
N GLU A 78 -25.86 7.23 -8.47
CA GLU A 78 -25.09 8.38 -8.95
C GLU A 78 -24.55 8.05 -10.33
N ARG A 79 -24.57 9.04 -11.25
CA ARG A 79 -24.12 8.85 -12.63
C ARG A 79 -23.27 10.02 -13.08
N LEU A 80 -22.12 9.69 -13.66
CA LEU A 80 -21.20 10.64 -14.27
C LEU A 80 -21.50 10.80 -15.77
N ASP A 81 -21.33 12.01 -16.28
CA ASP A 81 -21.35 12.29 -17.72
C ASP A 81 -19.92 12.14 -18.27
N ILE A 82 -19.55 10.89 -18.59
CA ILE A 82 -18.19 10.54 -19.00
C ILE A 82 -17.76 11.28 -20.25
N GLU A 83 -18.65 11.43 -21.24
CA GLU A 83 -18.33 12.12 -22.48
C GLU A 83 -18.10 13.61 -22.25
N ARG A 84 -18.90 14.25 -21.39
CA ARG A 84 -18.64 15.63 -20.98
C ARG A 84 -17.31 15.77 -20.23
N ILE A 85 -16.97 14.82 -19.35
CA ILE A 85 -15.69 14.84 -18.63
C ILE A 85 -14.51 14.71 -19.60
N LYS A 86 -14.57 13.76 -20.55
CA LYS A 86 -13.55 13.61 -21.60
C LYS A 86 -13.36 14.89 -22.41
N GLN A 87 -14.45 15.56 -22.79
CA GLN A 87 -14.40 16.82 -23.53
C GLN A 87 -13.81 18.00 -22.73
N GLN A 88 -13.87 17.94 -21.39
CA GLN A 88 -13.21 18.94 -20.53
C GLN A 88 -11.70 18.72 -20.45
N PHE A 89 -11.23 17.50 -20.71
CA PHE A 89 -9.82 17.13 -20.71
C PHE A 89 -9.27 17.20 -22.14
N ASN A 90 -8.88 18.40 -22.56
CA ASN A 90 -8.21 18.62 -23.85
C ASN A 90 -6.69 18.38 -23.79
N GLU A 91 -6.21 17.63 -22.79
CA GLU A 91 -4.80 17.30 -22.62
C GLU A 91 -4.43 15.97 -23.29
N LYS A 92 -3.13 15.65 -23.20
CA LYS A 92 -2.56 14.38 -23.66
C LYS A 92 -3.27 13.19 -23.00
N ILE A 93 -3.55 12.15 -23.79
CA ILE A 93 -3.90 10.82 -23.28
C ILE A 93 -2.58 10.07 -23.00
N TYR A 94 -2.42 9.60 -21.77
CA TYR A 94 -1.32 8.73 -21.38
C TYR A 94 -1.81 7.28 -21.46
N HIS A 95 -1.06 6.42 -22.16
CA HIS A 95 -1.41 5.00 -22.27
C HIS A 95 -0.77 4.18 -21.14
N HIS A 96 -1.20 2.92 -20.99
CA HIS A 96 -0.81 1.99 -19.93
C HIS A 96 0.68 2.04 -19.55
N GLU A 97 1.58 1.84 -20.52
CA GLU A 97 3.04 1.85 -20.29
C GLU A 97 3.57 3.20 -19.86
N GLU A 98 2.97 4.31 -20.32
CA GLU A 98 3.36 5.65 -19.90
C GLU A 98 2.91 5.93 -18.47
N CYS A 99 1.72 5.47 -18.09
CA CYS A 99 1.21 5.61 -16.72
C CYS A 99 2.10 4.86 -15.72
N TYR A 100 2.48 3.61 -16.05
CA TYR A 100 3.26 2.78 -15.13
C TYR A 100 4.78 2.99 -15.21
N ARG A 101 5.28 3.85 -16.11
CA ARG A 101 6.68 4.31 -16.07
C ARG A 101 6.92 5.31 -14.95
N GLU A 102 5.89 6.07 -14.60
CA GLU A 102 5.90 7.14 -13.59
C GLU A 102 5.49 6.63 -12.19
N LEU A 103 5.27 5.32 -12.04
CA LEU A 103 4.94 4.66 -10.79
C LEU A 103 6.00 3.57 -10.54
N GLU A 104 6.65 3.59 -9.37
CA GLU A 104 7.47 2.49 -8.87
C GLU A 104 6.79 1.10 -9.06
N GLU A 105 7.59 0.05 -9.23
CA GLU A 105 7.13 -1.31 -9.50
C GLU A 105 6.28 -1.88 -8.34
N TYR A 106 4.98 -1.61 -8.36
CA TYR A 106 3.98 -2.44 -7.70
C TYR A 106 3.77 -3.71 -8.51
N GLY A 107 3.56 -4.84 -7.80
CA GLY A 107 3.33 -6.16 -8.39
C GLY A 107 2.31 -6.12 -9.53
N HIS A 108 2.54 -6.94 -10.56
CA HIS A 108 1.77 -6.94 -11.83
C HIS A 108 0.25 -7.06 -11.66
N GLU A 109 -0.22 -7.57 -10.51
CA GLU A 109 -1.63 -7.82 -10.18
C GLU A 109 -2.48 -6.56 -9.92
N TYR A 110 -1.85 -5.38 -9.74
CA TYR A 110 -2.57 -4.13 -9.47
C TYR A 110 -2.47 -3.07 -10.58
N LYS A 111 -2.07 -3.47 -11.79
CA LYS A 111 -1.89 -2.54 -12.93
C LYS A 111 -3.17 -2.36 -13.76
N ALA A 112 -4.23 -1.81 -13.17
CA ALA A 112 -5.55 -1.69 -13.79
C ALA A 112 -5.72 -0.52 -14.78
N ILE A 113 -4.92 0.56 -14.68
CA ILE A 113 -5.07 1.76 -15.51
C ILE A 113 -4.66 1.47 -16.95
N ARG A 114 -5.52 1.76 -17.93
CA ARG A 114 -5.26 1.53 -19.36
C ARG A 114 -4.98 2.82 -20.12
N GLU A 115 -5.72 3.86 -19.80
CA GLU A 115 -5.54 5.21 -20.31
C GLU A 115 -5.80 6.20 -19.18
N LEU A 116 -5.12 7.33 -19.23
CA LEU A 116 -5.30 8.43 -18.28
C LEU A 116 -5.39 9.75 -19.04
N GLN A 117 -6.41 10.52 -18.71
CA GLN A 117 -6.54 11.92 -19.10
C GLN A 117 -6.48 12.79 -17.85
N LEU A 118 -5.69 13.85 -17.90
CA LEU A 118 -5.56 14.84 -16.85
C LEU A 118 -6.16 16.18 -17.33
N GLY A 119 -6.65 17.00 -16.42
CA GLY A 119 -7.10 18.34 -16.76
C GLY A 119 -7.73 19.08 -15.61
N ASN A 120 -7.43 20.38 -15.48
CA ASN A 120 -7.99 21.26 -14.44
C ASN A 120 -7.83 20.72 -12.99
N GLY A 121 -6.71 20.04 -12.70
CA GLY A 121 -6.49 19.42 -11.39
C GLY A 121 -7.38 18.20 -11.11
N LYS A 122 -7.92 17.57 -12.16
CA LYS A 122 -8.74 16.36 -12.12
C LYS A 122 -8.17 15.30 -13.06
N ALA A 123 -8.65 14.07 -12.91
CA ALA A 123 -8.22 12.94 -13.74
C ALA A 123 -9.38 12.01 -14.10
N LEU A 124 -9.30 11.40 -15.28
CA LEU A 124 -10.17 10.30 -15.69
C LEU A 124 -9.27 9.17 -16.19
N ALA A 125 -9.25 8.08 -15.44
CA ALA A 125 -8.58 6.85 -15.84
C ALA A 125 -9.60 5.89 -16.45
N ARG A 126 -9.31 5.36 -17.63
CA ARG A 126 -9.97 4.14 -18.12
C ARG A 126 -9.28 2.96 -17.46
N ILE A 127 -10.04 2.11 -16.79
CA ILE A 127 -9.50 0.99 -16.01
C ILE A 127 -10.01 -0.33 -16.56
N ASN A 128 -9.23 -1.39 -16.35
CA ASN A 128 -9.66 -2.76 -16.60
C ASN A 128 -9.00 -3.65 -15.54
N VAL A 129 -9.83 -4.20 -14.65
CA VAL A 129 -9.39 -5.09 -13.58
C VAL A 129 -8.82 -6.37 -14.20
N PRO A 130 -7.55 -6.72 -13.91
CA PRO A 130 -6.96 -7.93 -14.47
C PRO A 130 -7.68 -9.19 -13.96
N HIS A 131 -8.24 -9.97 -14.90
CA HIS A 131 -9.06 -11.17 -14.63
C HIS A 131 -8.25 -12.38 -14.11
N ASN A 132 -6.92 -12.27 -13.99
CA ASN A 132 -6.03 -13.39 -13.63
C ASN A 132 -5.75 -13.50 -12.12
N SER A 133 -6.68 -13.07 -11.27
CA SER A 133 -6.43 -12.89 -9.84
C SER A 133 -7.32 -13.79 -8.95
N GLY A 134 -7.57 -15.04 -9.34
CA GLY A 134 -8.14 -16.07 -8.45
C GLY A 134 -9.53 -15.71 -7.89
N HIS A 135 -9.75 -15.95 -6.58
CA HIS A 135 -11.03 -15.76 -5.88
C HIS A 135 -11.52 -14.30 -5.77
N PHE A 136 -10.81 -13.32 -6.32
CA PHE A 136 -11.17 -11.89 -6.18
C PHE A 136 -12.38 -11.48 -7.02
N ASP A 137 -12.83 -12.30 -7.97
CA ASP A 137 -14.07 -12.04 -8.74
C ASP A 137 -15.33 -11.96 -7.86
N GLU A 138 -15.29 -12.57 -6.67
CA GLU A 138 -16.38 -12.55 -5.69
C GLU A 138 -16.34 -11.32 -4.76
N PHE A 139 -15.26 -10.52 -4.83
CA PHE A 139 -15.07 -9.38 -3.93
C PHE A 139 -15.95 -8.21 -4.36
N LEU A 140 -16.67 -7.66 -3.38
CA LEU A 140 -17.49 -6.49 -3.60
C LEU A 140 -16.62 -5.24 -3.87
N MET A 141 -15.56 -5.09 -3.08
CA MET A 141 -14.52 -4.08 -3.28
C MET A 141 -13.25 -4.75 -3.78
N HIS A 142 -13.22 -5.05 -5.09
CA HIS A 142 -12.02 -5.62 -5.71
C HIS A 142 -10.79 -4.71 -5.44
N PRO A 143 -9.66 -5.23 -4.90
CA PRO A 143 -8.53 -4.41 -4.48
C PRO A 143 -8.00 -3.51 -5.59
N SER A 144 -7.88 -4.02 -6.83
CA SER A 144 -7.41 -3.26 -7.99
C SER A 144 -8.31 -2.05 -8.33
N LEU A 145 -9.59 -2.03 -7.95
CA LEU A 145 -10.45 -0.86 -8.14
C LEU A 145 -10.05 0.28 -7.20
N ILE A 146 -9.92 -0.02 -5.90
CA ILE A 146 -9.47 0.98 -4.91
C ILE A 146 -8.05 1.43 -5.23
N GLU A 147 -7.18 0.50 -5.62
CA GLU A 147 -5.80 0.80 -5.98
C GLU A 147 -5.72 1.69 -7.24
N SER A 148 -6.59 1.47 -8.23
CA SER A 148 -6.65 2.33 -9.41
C SER A 148 -6.97 3.79 -9.04
N ALA A 149 -7.80 4.04 -8.03
CA ALA A 149 -8.07 5.39 -7.55
C ALA A 149 -6.82 6.02 -6.91
N ILE A 150 -6.11 5.27 -6.08
CA ILE A 150 -4.87 5.72 -5.42
C ILE A 150 -3.79 6.02 -6.47
N GLN A 151 -3.56 5.10 -7.40
CA GLN A 151 -2.59 5.27 -8.49
C GLN A 151 -2.95 6.46 -9.39
N THR A 152 -4.23 6.66 -9.70
CA THR A 152 -4.68 7.81 -10.48
C THR A 152 -4.42 9.13 -9.75
N ILE A 153 -4.62 9.18 -8.43
CA ILE A 153 -4.26 10.34 -7.61
C ILE A 153 -2.74 10.58 -7.60
N LYS A 154 -1.94 9.53 -7.43
CA LYS A 154 -0.46 9.63 -7.48
C LYS A 154 0.02 10.23 -8.81
N LEU A 155 -0.56 9.78 -9.92
CA LEU A 155 -0.26 10.29 -11.26
C LEU A 155 -0.71 11.75 -11.44
N LEU A 156 -1.93 12.09 -10.98
CA LEU A 156 -2.45 13.46 -11.02
C LEU A 156 -1.57 14.42 -10.21
N MET A 157 -1.13 14.00 -9.02
CA MET A 157 -0.27 14.79 -8.13
C MET A 157 1.21 14.74 -8.52
N LYS A 158 1.60 13.86 -9.45
CA LYS A 158 2.99 13.56 -9.80
C LYS A 158 3.84 13.23 -8.56
N ASN A 159 3.27 12.45 -7.66
CA ASN A 159 3.90 12.06 -6.41
C ASN A 159 3.58 10.59 -6.11
N GLU A 160 4.51 9.70 -6.47
CA GLU A 160 4.37 8.26 -6.26
C GLU A 160 4.52 7.84 -4.79
N GLN A 161 5.19 8.67 -3.97
CA GLN A 161 5.49 8.38 -2.56
C GLN A 161 4.29 8.62 -1.63
N LEU A 162 3.16 9.08 -2.16
CA LEU A 162 1.94 9.25 -1.35
C LEU A 162 1.52 7.91 -0.75
N SER A 163 1.40 7.89 0.58
CA SER A 163 0.88 6.75 1.32
C SER A 163 -0.53 7.06 1.80
N LEU A 164 -1.48 6.17 1.52
CA LEU A 164 -2.86 6.36 1.95
C LEU A 164 -2.95 6.28 3.48
N LYS A 165 -3.45 7.35 4.11
CA LYS A 165 -3.58 7.48 5.56
C LYS A 165 -5.00 7.24 6.05
N SER A 166 -5.98 7.83 5.37
CA SER A 166 -7.37 7.80 5.79
C SER A 166 -8.30 8.10 4.63
N LEU A 167 -9.58 7.76 4.80
CA LEU A 167 -10.67 8.27 3.95
C LEU A 167 -11.84 8.69 4.83
N ALA A 168 -12.59 9.70 4.37
CA ALA A 168 -13.74 10.19 5.11
C ALA A 168 -14.93 9.24 4.96
N GLU A 169 -15.21 8.79 3.72
CA GLU A 169 -16.28 7.86 3.41
C GLU A 169 -15.92 6.99 2.20
N ILE A 170 -16.26 5.70 2.27
CA ILE A 170 -16.38 4.83 1.11
C ILE A 170 -17.79 4.24 1.09
N THR A 171 -18.46 4.36 -0.05
CA THR A 171 -19.82 3.89 -0.26
C THR A 171 -19.87 2.98 -1.46
N VAL A 172 -20.37 1.76 -1.25
CA VAL A 172 -20.62 0.81 -2.34
C VAL A 172 -22.05 0.99 -2.82
N LEU A 173 -22.19 1.59 -4.00
CA LEU A 173 -23.47 1.93 -4.63
C LEU A 173 -23.99 0.82 -5.55
N SER A 174 -23.17 -0.15 -5.95
CA SER A 174 -23.62 -1.31 -6.72
C SER A 174 -22.89 -2.58 -6.28
N GLY A 175 -23.57 -3.73 -6.40
CA GLY A 175 -22.97 -5.05 -6.14
C GLY A 175 -22.13 -5.60 -7.28
N ARG A 176 -21.84 -4.79 -8.30
CA ARG A 176 -21.15 -5.22 -9.52
C ARG A 176 -19.69 -4.76 -9.47
N SER A 177 -18.79 -5.70 -9.74
CA SER A 177 -17.35 -5.46 -9.89
C SER A 177 -16.97 -4.88 -11.25
N ASN A 178 -17.89 -4.83 -12.23
CA ASN A 178 -17.60 -4.24 -13.53
C ASN A 178 -17.45 -2.72 -13.39
N ALA A 179 -16.27 -2.22 -13.73
CA ALA A 179 -15.96 -0.81 -13.77
C ALA A 179 -15.02 -0.53 -14.94
N ASP A 180 -15.33 0.55 -15.66
CA ASP A 180 -14.63 0.96 -16.87
C ASP A 180 -13.84 2.25 -16.65
N TYR A 181 -14.26 3.08 -15.69
CA TYR A 181 -13.63 4.36 -15.41
C TYR A 181 -13.45 4.61 -13.91
N CYS A 182 -12.36 5.32 -13.59
CA CYS A 182 -12.13 5.97 -12.30
C CYS A 182 -11.94 7.47 -12.54
N TYR A 183 -12.86 8.28 -12.01
CA TYR A 183 -12.80 9.74 -12.07
C TYR A 183 -12.33 10.30 -10.73
N ILE A 184 -11.33 11.19 -10.77
CA ILE A 184 -10.78 11.89 -9.62
C ILE A 184 -11.15 13.37 -9.70
N ASP A 185 -11.75 13.86 -8.62
CA ASP A 185 -11.99 15.29 -8.41
C ASP A 185 -11.53 15.68 -7.01
N ALA A 186 -10.44 16.47 -6.95
CA ALA A 186 -9.67 16.70 -5.74
C ALA A 186 -9.25 15.38 -5.08
N TYR A 187 -9.74 15.11 -3.87
CA TYR A 187 -9.45 13.89 -3.10
C TYR A 187 -10.60 12.88 -3.09
N ASN A 188 -11.51 13.00 -4.06
CA ASN A 188 -12.65 12.10 -4.21
C ASN A 188 -12.45 11.24 -5.45
N ALA A 189 -12.79 9.95 -5.33
CA ALA A 189 -12.74 9.00 -6.42
C ALA A 189 -14.13 8.41 -6.68
N TYR A 190 -14.50 8.35 -7.96
CA TYR A 190 -15.76 7.80 -8.44
C TYR A 190 -15.45 6.70 -9.44
N ILE A 191 -15.81 5.47 -9.12
CA ILE A 191 -15.54 4.31 -9.96
C ILE A 191 -16.87 3.86 -10.56
N CYS A 192 -16.94 3.79 -11.88
CA CYS A 192 -18.20 3.59 -12.61
C CYS A 192 -18.05 2.68 -13.83
N ASP A 193 -19.19 2.17 -14.31
CA ASP A 193 -19.28 1.45 -15.59
C ASP A 193 -19.14 2.38 -16.81
N ALA A 194 -19.18 1.79 -18.00
CA ALA A 194 -19.08 2.48 -19.29
C ALA A 194 -20.17 3.54 -19.52
N ASP A 195 -21.35 3.35 -18.92
CA ASP A 195 -22.47 4.29 -19.00
C ASP A 195 -22.38 5.42 -17.97
N GLY A 196 -21.37 5.37 -17.09
CA GLY A 196 -21.10 6.34 -16.04
C GLY A 196 -21.84 6.06 -14.73
N ASN A 197 -22.52 4.92 -14.56
CA ASN A 197 -23.19 4.60 -13.30
C ASN A 197 -22.15 4.27 -12.24
N VAL A 198 -22.14 5.01 -11.13
CA VAL A 198 -21.11 4.86 -10.09
C VAL A 198 -21.38 3.63 -9.25
N ASN A 199 -20.37 2.75 -9.14
CA ASN A 199 -20.38 1.52 -8.35
C ASN A 199 -19.77 1.76 -6.96
N ILE A 200 -18.66 2.51 -6.91
CA ILE A 200 -17.95 2.84 -5.67
C ILE A 200 -17.66 4.33 -5.66
N LYS A 201 -17.99 4.97 -4.54
CA LYS A 201 -17.64 6.35 -4.26
C LYS A 201 -16.71 6.40 -3.06
N ILE A 202 -15.60 7.12 -3.20
CA ILE A 202 -14.63 7.35 -2.14
C ILE A 202 -14.48 8.85 -1.96
N VAL A 203 -14.65 9.32 -0.73
CA VAL A 203 -14.65 10.74 -0.38
C VAL A 203 -13.55 11.03 0.62
N GLY A 204 -12.82 12.12 0.40
CA GLY A 204 -11.83 12.64 1.35
C GLY A 204 -10.66 11.69 1.57
N LEU A 205 -10.09 11.14 0.49
CA LEU A 205 -8.83 10.41 0.55
C LEU A 205 -7.74 11.34 1.08
N SER A 206 -7.13 10.98 2.19
CA SER A 206 -5.99 11.71 2.74
C SER A 206 -4.74 10.86 2.61
N PHE A 207 -3.67 11.49 2.17
CA PHE A 207 -2.37 10.85 2.07
C PHE A 207 -1.46 11.46 3.12
N ASP A 208 -0.59 10.64 3.70
CA ASP A 208 0.61 11.19 4.29
C ASP A 208 1.46 11.72 3.13
N GLU A 209 1.83 13.00 3.19
CA GLU A 209 2.97 13.46 2.41
C GLU A 209 4.16 12.60 2.83
N PRO A 210 5.06 12.22 1.90
CA PRO A 210 6.30 11.58 2.31
C PRO A 210 6.87 12.45 3.42
N THR A 211 7.03 11.87 4.60
CA THR A 211 7.72 12.58 5.67
C THR A 211 9.07 12.93 5.06
N VAL A 212 9.27 14.21 4.75
CA VAL A 212 10.60 14.75 4.53
C VAL A 212 11.29 14.57 5.85
N LYS A 213 11.85 13.38 6.09
CA LYS A 213 13.05 13.26 6.89
C LYS A 213 14.00 14.21 6.20
N LYS A 214 14.25 15.36 6.84
CA LYS A 214 15.20 16.37 6.40
C LYS A 214 16.39 15.66 5.78
N THR A 215 16.60 15.96 4.51
CA THR A 215 17.68 15.47 3.67
C THR A 215 19.01 15.67 4.40
N GLU A 216 19.69 14.58 4.73
CA GLU A 216 21.10 14.53 4.42
C GLU A 216 21.23 13.91 3.03
N SER A 217 21.74 14.75 2.14
CA SER A 217 22.07 14.55 0.74
C SER A 217 22.70 13.18 0.42
N ASN A 218 22.19 12.55 -0.65
CA ASN A 218 22.77 11.44 -1.39
C ASN A 218 23.24 10.21 -0.59
N SER A 219 22.45 9.14 -0.64
CA SER A 219 22.92 7.88 -1.23
C SER A 219 21.77 6.88 -1.38
N GLY A 220 21.46 6.48 -2.62
CA GLY A 220 20.42 5.48 -2.89
C GLY A 220 20.82 4.12 -2.33
N ASP A 221 19.85 3.31 -1.87
CA ASP A 221 19.98 1.87 -1.56
C ASP A 221 21.40 1.43 -1.16
N THR A 222 22.01 2.10 -0.17
CA THR A 222 23.39 1.78 0.16
C THR A 222 23.42 0.48 0.94
N ILE A 223 24.46 -0.31 0.68
CA ILE A 223 24.77 -1.51 1.46
C ILE A 223 24.80 -1.16 2.96
N GLU A 224 25.33 0.02 3.32
CA GLU A 224 25.31 0.54 4.70
C GLU A 224 23.91 0.66 5.30
N HIS A 225 22.95 1.23 4.56
CA HIS A 225 21.59 1.42 5.05
C HIS A 225 20.90 0.10 5.35
N PHE A 226 21.00 -0.86 4.43
CA PHE A 226 20.46 -2.20 4.64
C PHE A 226 21.15 -2.92 5.82
N LEU A 227 22.47 -2.82 5.93
CA LEU A 227 23.21 -3.43 7.04
C LEU A 227 22.77 -2.83 8.37
N ALA A 228 22.52 -1.52 8.45
CA ALA A 228 22.01 -0.87 9.64
C ALA A 228 20.60 -1.33 10.03
N GLU A 229 19.67 -1.40 9.08
CA GLU A 229 18.30 -1.86 9.36
C GLU A 229 18.24 -3.35 9.73
N SER A 230 18.97 -4.19 9.01
CA SER A 230 19.01 -5.63 9.29
C SER A 230 19.70 -5.93 10.63
N LEU A 231 20.73 -5.17 11.01
CA LEU A 231 21.38 -5.28 12.31
C LEU A 231 20.45 -4.83 13.43
N ALA A 232 19.72 -3.73 13.24
CA ALA A 232 18.73 -3.25 14.19
C ALA A 232 17.65 -4.31 14.46
N SER A 233 17.16 -4.96 13.40
CA SER A 233 16.20 -6.06 13.51
C SER A 233 16.78 -7.27 14.25
N ALA A 234 18.04 -7.62 14.02
CA ALA A 234 18.69 -8.75 14.71
C ALA A 234 18.93 -8.47 16.20
N LEU A 235 19.18 -7.21 16.55
CA LEU A 235 19.40 -6.75 17.92
C LEU A 235 18.11 -6.34 18.66
N TYR A 236 16.95 -6.36 17.98
CA TYR A 236 15.67 -5.89 18.50
C TYR A 236 15.69 -4.43 19.00
N VAL A 237 16.43 -3.57 18.30
CA VAL A 237 16.54 -2.12 18.57
C VAL A 237 16.00 -1.30 17.41
N ASN A 238 15.77 -0.01 17.61
CA ASN A 238 15.41 0.89 16.52
C ASN A 238 16.61 1.12 15.59
N ALA A 239 16.37 1.22 14.28
CA ALA A 239 17.44 1.50 13.30
C ALA A 239 18.16 2.84 13.56
N SER A 240 17.49 3.81 14.21
CA SER A 240 18.09 5.07 14.64
C SER A 240 19.10 4.94 15.79
N GLU A 241 19.11 3.80 16.48
CA GLU A 241 20.05 3.53 17.58
C GLU A 241 21.33 2.83 17.10
N VAL A 242 21.33 2.38 15.84
CA VAL A 242 22.49 1.73 15.22
C VAL A 242 23.47 2.79 14.73
N ASN A 243 24.69 2.75 15.26
CA ASN A 243 25.76 3.67 14.87
C ASN A 243 26.70 2.99 13.86
N PRO A 244 26.83 3.51 12.62
CA PRO A 244 27.64 2.87 11.58
C PRO A 244 29.13 2.75 11.87
N ASP A 245 29.65 3.61 12.76
CA ASP A 245 31.06 3.68 13.14
C ASP A 245 31.36 2.93 14.46
N LYS A 246 30.32 2.40 15.12
CA LYS A 246 30.47 1.68 16.39
C LYS A 246 30.72 0.20 16.12
N GLN A 247 31.52 -0.44 16.98
CA GLN A 247 31.76 -1.87 16.85
C GLN A 247 30.48 -2.67 17.11
N PHE A 248 30.28 -3.74 16.34
CA PHE A 248 29.13 -4.61 16.50
C PHE A 248 28.99 -5.18 17.90
N VAL A 249 30.11 -5.57 18.51
CA VAL A 249 30.14 -6.10 19.89
C VAL A 249 29.67 -5.06 20.91
N ASP A 250 30.02 -3.79 20.70
CA ASP A 250 29.61 -2.68 21.57
C ASP A 250 28.13 -2.29 21.37
N MET A 251 27.51 -2.76 20.28
CA MET A 251 26.08 -2.64 19.99
C MET A 251 25.26 -3.84 20.49
N GLY A 252 25.92 -4.86 21.06
CA GLY A 252 25.26 -6.06 21.58
C GLY A 252 25.22 -7.23 20.60
N LEU A 253 25.97 -7.17 19.49
CA LEU A 253 26.12 -8.33 18.61
C LEU A 253 27.02 -9.37 19.26
N ASP A 254 26.47 -10.56 19.50
CA ASP A 254 27.21 -11.72 19.96
C ASP A 254 27.39 -12.77 18.85
N SER A 255 28.02 -13.90 19.18
CA SER A 255 28.29 -14.99 18.23
C SER A 255 27.04 -15.70 17.71
N ILE A 256 25.90 -15.64 18.42
CA ILE A 256 24.64 -16.26 17.99
C ILE A 256 23.92 -15.30 17.05
N ILE A 257 23.71 -14.06 17.49
CA ILE A 257 23.04 -13.02 16.71
C ILE A 257 23.82 -12.69 15.44
N GLY A 258 25.16 -12.70 15.51
CA GLY A 258 26.03 -12.49 14.35
C GLY A 258 25.83 -13.51 13.24
N VAL A 259 25.55 -14.78 13.57
CA VAL A 259 25.29 -15.83 12.56
C VAL A 259 23.91 -15.61 11.92
N GLU A 260 22.89 -15.29 12.71
CA GLU A 260 21.54 -15.02 12.21
C GLU A 260 21.50 -13.79 11.30
N TRP A 261 22.14 -12.70 11.74
CA TRP A 261 22.27 -11.48 10.95
C TRP A 261 23.00 -11.73 9.62
N LEU A 262 24.08 -12.51 9.63
CA LEU A 262 24.78 -12.90 8.39
C LEU A 262 23.98 -13.80 7.47
N GLN A 263 23.12 -14.67 8.00
CA GLN A 263 22.23 -15.46 7.15
C GLN A 263 21.26 -14.55 6.38
N ALA A 264 20.74 -13.50 7.00
CA ALA A 264 19.90 -12.50 6.32
C ALA A 264 20.68 -11.75 5.21
N ILE A 265 21.92 -11.35 5.49
CA ILE A 265 22.80 -10.68 4.51
C ILE A 265 23.10 -11.62 3.32
N ASN A 266 23.53 -12.85 3.60
CA ASN A 266 23.84 -13.84 2.57
C ASN A 266 22.62 -14.20 1.71
N LYS A 267 21.43 -14.26 2.32
CA LYS A 267 20.18 -14.49 1.59
C LYS A 267 19.84 -13.32 0.66
N LYS A 268 19.99 -12.07 1.12
CA LYS A 268 19.68 -10.88 0.30
C LYS A 268 20.64 -10.72 -0.87
N TYR A 269 21.94 -10.82 -0.62
CA TYR A 269 22.98 -10.54 -1.61
C TYR A 269 23.49 -11.79 -2.34
N GLN A 270 22.91 -12.96 -2.05
CA GLN A 270 23.31 -14.25 -2.62
C GLN A 270 24.80 -14.58 -2.40
N THR A 271 25.36 -14.12 -1.29
CA THR A 271 26.77 -14.34 -0.92
C THR A 271 26.95 -15.57 0.00
N ARG A 272 28.21 -15.96 0.23
CA ARG A 272 28.60 -17.03 1.17
C ARG A 272 29.63 -16.54 2.18
N ILE A 273 29.34 -15.40 2.83
CA ILE A 273 30.22 -14.76 3.81
C ILE A 273 30.17 -15.55 5.11
N HIS A 274 31.35 -15.84 5.67
CA HIS A 274 31.52 -16.58 6.91
C HIS A 274 31.52 -15.67 8.13
N ALA A 275 31.02 -16.14 9.29
CA ALA A 275 30.87 -15.35 10.51
C ALA A 275 32.16 -14.72 11.06
N SER A 276 33.31 -15.32 10.75
CA SER A 276 34.62 -14.75 11.08
C SER A 276 34.85 -13.36 10.49
N LYS A 277 34.19 -13.03 9.37
CA LYS A 277 34.33 -11.72 8.70
C LYS A 277 33.72 -10.56 9.47
N ILE A 278 32.80 -10.81 10.40
CA ILE A 278 32.28 -9.77 11.32
C ILE A 278 33.41 -9.21 12.18
N TYR A 279 34.40 -10.02 12.55
CA TYR A 279 35.54 -9.56 13.36
C TYR A 279 36.62 -8.87 12.53
N ASP A 280 36.78 -9.27 11.26
CA ASP A 280 37.71 -8.63 10.33
C ASP A 280 37.22 -7.22 9.91
N TYR A 281 35.90 -7.00 9.93
CA TYR A 281 35.23 -5.75 9.55
C TYR A 281 34.20 -5.36 10.61
N PRO A 282 34.63 -4.82 11.78
CA PRO A 282 33.83 -4.79 12.99
C PRO A 282 32.78 -3.68 13.07
N THR A 283 32.57 -2.90 12.01
CA THR A 283 31.59 -1.80 11.94
C THR A 283 30.75 -1.91 10.67
N ILE A 284 29.60 -1.23 10.61
CA ILE A 284 28.75 -1.21 9.41
C ILE A 284 29.52 -0.63 8.23
N ARG A 285 30.27 0.45 8.45
CA ARG A 285 31.05 1.10 7.39
C ARG A 285 32.09 0.14 6.82
N ASP A 286 32.85 -0.53 7.68
CA ASP A 286 33.88 -1.50 7.24
C ASP A 286 33.25 -2.71 6.52
N PHE A 287 32.17 -3.25 7.08
CA PHE A 287 31.51 -4.43 6.54
C PHE A 287 30.82 -4.13 5.20
N SER A 288 30.29 -2.92 5.03
CA SER A 288 29.68 -2.49 3.78
C SER A 288 30.70 -2.41 2.64
N ALA A 289 31.89 -1.85 2.90
CA ALA A 289 32.96 -1.76 1.92
C ALA A 289 33.48 -3.15 1.52
N PHE A 290 33.60 -4.06 2.49
CA PHE A 290 33.92 -5.45 2.23
C PHE A 290 32.86 -6.12 1.34
N LEU A 291 31.58 -5.99 1.69
CA LEU A 291 30.48 -6.59 0.94
C LEU A 291 30.38 -6.03 -0.49
N ALA A 292 30.56 -4.72 -0.67
CA ALA A 292 30.64 -4.09 -2.00
C ALA A 292 31.73 -4.74 -2.86
N SER A 293 32.93 -4.94 -2.31
CA SER A 293 34.04 -5.59 -3.01
C SER A 293 33.79 -7.06 -3.37
N GLN A 294 32.95 -7.76 -2.59
CA GLN A 294 32.56 -9.15 -2.89
C GLN A 294 31.55 -9.21 -4.04
N LEU A 295 30.62 -8.25 -4.09
CA LEU A 295 29.63 -8.16 -5.16
C LEU A 295 30.30 -7.85 -6.50
N GLU A 296 31.25 -6.89 -6.55
CA GLU A 296 31.99 -6.59 -7.78
C GLU A 296 32.75 -7.81 -8.34
N LYS A 297 33.31 -8.67 -7.47
CA LYS A 297 34.01 -9.89 -7.88
C LYS A 297 33.09 -11.01 -8.36
N ALA A 298 31.81 -10.98 -7.98
CA ALA A 298 30.83 -11.99 -8.40
C ALA A 298 30.23 -11.68 -9.79
N TYR A 299 30.30 -10.42 -10.23
CA TYR A 299 29.80 -9.95 -11.54
C TYR A 299 30.90 -9.75 -12.60
N ALA A 300 32.17 -10.07 -12.27
CA ALA A 300 33.31 -10.08 -13.18
C ALA A 300 33.66 -11.52 -13.61
#